data_AF-A0A949ZXY5-F1
#
_entry.id   AF-A0A949ZXY5-F1
#
_cell.length_a   1.000
_cell.length_b   1.000
_cell.length_c   1.000
_cell.angle_alpha   90.00
_cell.angle_beta   90.00
_cell.angle_gamma   90.00
#
_symmetry.space_group_name_H-M   'P 1'
#
loop_
_entity.id
_entity.type
_entity.pdbx_description
1 polymer ?
#
loop_
_entity_poly.entity_id
_entity_poly.type
_entity_poly.pdbx_seq_one_letter_code
_entity_poly.pdbx_strand_id
1 'polypeptide(L)'
;MTDELQTEQVRQIYDPVADTPTSYRRDPEGAHPPLDYPPYKSTSLRHPKQPLVYLPQTVTEITGPQLGPVLMGENDNDLTVQHAGAPLGERIVVSGRVFDTEGKPLRGTLVEVWQANSAGRYLHRWDRWPAPLDPNFSGAGRCITDDEGRYSFTTIKPGPYPWGNHYNAWRPAHIHFSLLG
;
A
#
# COMPACT_ATOMS: atom_id res chain seq x y z
N MET A 1 -14.56 -26.20 -35.02
CA MET A 1 -14.44 -24.77 -34.68
C MET A 1 -13.67 -24.76 -33.37
N THR A 2 -12.47 -24.22 -33.40
CA THR A 2 -11.32 -24.55 -32.55
C THR A 2 -11.51 -24.16 -31.09
N ASP A 3 -11.28 -25.14 -30.21
CA ASP A 3 -11.19 -25.01 -28.76
C ASP A 3 -9.76 -24.55 -28.43
N GLU A 4 -9.56 -23.24 -28.33
CA GLU A 4 -8.29 -22.67 -27.84
C GLU A 4 -8.28 -22.82 -26.32
N LEU A 5 -7.80 -23.97 -25.85
CA LEU A 5 -7.30 -24.12 -24.49
C LEU A 5 -6.20 -23.07 -24.28
N GLN A 6 -6.52 -22.01 -23.55
CA GLN A 6 -5.52 -21.07 -23.04
C GLN A 6 -4.56 -21.89 -22.17
N THR A 7 -3.38 -22.20 -22.73
CA THR A 7 -2.28 -22.77 -21.97
C THR A 7 -1.99 -21.79 -20.84
N GLU A 8 -2.37 -22.16 -19.61
CA GLU A 8 -2.01 -21.40 -18.43
C GLU A 8 -0.49 -21.46 -18.33
N GLN A 9 0.15 -20.40 -18.79
CA GLN A 9 1.60 -20.28 -18.77
C GLN A 9 2.00 -20.38 -17.31
N VAL A 10 2.61 -21.50 -16.92
CA VAL A 10 3.09 -21.74 -15.56
C VAL A 10 4.04 -20.60 -15.25
N ARG A 11 3.56 -19.60 -14.48
CA ARG A 11 4.32 -18.40 -14.19
C ARG A 11 5.44 -18.80 -13.24
N GLN A 12 6.65 -18.40 -13.56
CA GLN A 12 7.82 -18.74 -12.77
C GLN A 12 7.65 -18.17 -11.36
N ILE A 13 7.67 -19.04 -10.35
CA ILE A 13 7.60 -18.66 -8.94
C ILE A 13 8.86 -17.85 -8.59
N TYR A 14 8.71 -16.79 -7.81
CA TYR A 14 9.81 -15.93 -7.36
C TYR A 14 10.70 -16.64 -6.34
N ASP A 15 11.96 -16.86 -6.68
CA ASP A 15 13.03 -17.33 -5.81
C ASP A 15 13.80 -16.12 -5.25
N PRO A 16 13.80 -15.90 -3.93
CA PRO A 16 14.39 -14.72 -3.33
C PRO A 16 15.92 -14.67 -3.42
N VAL A 17 16.60 -15.70 -3.94
CA VAL A 17 18.05 -15.71 -4.17
C VAL A 17 18.35 -15.60 -5.67
N ALA A 18 17.67 -16.39 -6.49
CA ALA A 18 17.90 -16.40 -7.94
C ALA A 18 17.28 -15.19 -8.64
N ASP A 19 16.20 -14.64 -8.08
CA ASP A 19 15.44 -13.52 -8.65
C ASP A 19 15.56 -12.23 -7.84
N THR A 20 16.47 -12.18 -6.86
CA THR A 20 16.88 -10.87 -6.33
C THR A 20 17.42 -10.06 -7.52
N PRO A 21 16.88 -8.87 -7.80
CA PRO A 21 17.42 -8.05 -8.85
C PRO A 21 18.89 -7.74 -8.56
N THR A 22 19.78 -8.05 -9.49
CA THR A 22 21.19 -7.60 -9.39
C THR A 22 21.30 -6.08 -9.55
N SER A 23 20.23 -5.45 -10.04
CA SER A 23 20.06 -4.00 -10.07
C SER A 23 18.58 -3.63 -10.17
N TYR A 24 18.15 -2.52 -9.56
CA TYR A 24 16.86 -1.91 -9.85
C TYR A 24 16.96 -0.92 -11.00
N ARG A 25 16.00 -1.04 -11.93
CA ARG A 25 15.80 -0.04 -12.98
C ARG A 25 15.20 1.21 -12.37
N ARG A 26 15.76 2.37 -12.72
CA ARG A 26 15.13 3.64 -12.37
C ARG A 26 13.84 3.81 -13.15
N ASP A 27 12.80 4.23 -12.45
CA ASP A 27 11.55 4.61 -13.10
C ASP A 27 11.77 5.73 -14.12
N PRO A 28 11.01 5.74 -15.23
CA PRO A 28 11.13 6.77 -16.23
C PRO A 28 10.78 8.15 -15.65
N GLU A 29 11.31 9.20 -16.27
CA GLU A 29 10.98 10.57 -15.90
C GLU A 29 9.46 10.79 -15.96
N GLY A 30 8.90 11.42 -14.92
CA GLY A 30 7.47 11.66 -14.80
C GLY A 30 6.64 10.47 -14.28
N ALA A 31 7.25 9.31 -14.00
CA ALA A 31 6.55 8.21 -13.33
C ALA A 31 6.10 8.56 -11.90
N HIS A 32 6.84 9.44 -11.24
CA HIS A 32 6.60 9.90 -9.87
C HIS A 32 6.21 11.38 -9.84
N PRO A 33 5.47 11.81 -8.80
CA PRO A 33 5.16 13.23 -8.62
C PRO A 33 6.44 14.06 -8.43
N PRO A 34 6.44 15.33 -8.84
CA PRO A 34 7.57 16.23 -8.59
C PRO A 34 7.77 16.45 -7.08
N LEU A 35 9.03 16.59 -6.66
CA LEU A 35 9.38 16.82 -5.26
C LEU A 35 8.87 18.18 -4.75
N ASP A 36 8.97 19.22 -5.59
CA ASP A 36 8.35 20.52 -5.35
C ASP A 36 7.02 20.60 -6.12
N TYR A 37 5.91 20.60 -5.38
CA TYR A 37 4.58 20.69 -5.96
C TYR A 37 3.76 21.77 -5.24
N PRO A 38 3.82 23.03 -5.70
CA PRO A 38 3.21 24.17 -5.02
C PRO A 38 1.72 24.01 -4.63
N PRO A 39 0.85 23.37 -5.45
CA PRO A 39 -0.54 23.12 -5.05
C PRO A 39 -0.69 22.24 -3.81
N TYR A 40 0.30 21.38 -3.52
CA TYR A 40 0.39 20.65 -2.26
C TYR A 40 1.39 21.36 -1.34
N LYS A 41 0.88 22.30 -0.54
CA LYS A 41 1.69 23.30 0.18
C LYS A 41 2.73 22.71 1.12
N SER A 42 2.49 21.53 1.69
CA SER A 42 3.44 20.86 2.59
C SER A 42 4.76 20.49 1.91
N THR A 43 4.81 20.41 0.58
CA THR A 43 6.05 20.13 -0.18
C THR A 43 7.01 21.32 -0.18
N SER A 44 6.52 22.55 -0.07
CA SER A 44 7.32 23.78 -0.19
C SER A 44 8.57 23.85 0.70
N LEU A 45 8.46 23.31 1.92
CA LEU A 45 9.54 23.27 2.92
C LEU A 45 10.09 21.86 3.16
N ARG A 46 9.64 20.86 2.39
CA ARG A 46 9.94 19.43 2.61
C ARG A 46 10.47 18.73 1.37
N HIS A 47 11.06 19.47 0.45
CA HIS A 47 11.79 18.93 -0.69
C HIS A 47 13.26 19.36 -0.66
N PRO A 48 14.19 18.50 -1.11
CA PRO A 48 15.59 18.86 -1.24
C PRO A 48 15.78 19.96 -2.28
N LYS A 49 16.64 20.94 -1.99
CA LYS A 49 17.01 22.01 -2.94
C LYS A 49 18.14 21.64 -3.89
N GLN A 50 18.85 20.57 -3.57
CA GLN A 50 19.92 20.01 -4.39
C GLN A 50 19.40 18.78 -5.14
N PRO A 51 19.94 18.49 -6.33
CA PRO A 51 19.60 17.27 -7.04
C PRO A 51 20.00 16.03 -6.23
N LEU A 52 19.28 14.93 -6.43
CA LEU A 52 19.64 13.64 -5.85
C LEU A 52 21.01 13.19 -6.40
N VAL A 53 21.88 12.73 -5.50
CA VAL A 53 23.15 12.08 -5.88
C VAL A 53 22.87 10.60 -6.05
N TYR A 54 23.07 10.10 -7.26
CA TYR A 54 22.83 8.69 -7.57
C TYR A 54 24.09 7.89 -7.33
N LEU A 55 23.98 6.91 -6.44
CA LEU A 55 25.05 5.97 -6.12
C LEU A 55 24.88 4.70 -6.97
N PRO A 56 25.99 4.04 -7.35
CA PRO A 56 25.90 2.69 -7.89
C PRO A 56 25.28 1.78 -6.84
N GLN A 57 24.39 0.87 -7.27
CA GLN A 57 23.77 -0.09 -6.37
C GLN A 57 24.79 -1.11 -5.90
N THR A 58 24.76 -1.40 -4.61
CA THR A 58 25.50 -2.48 -3.98
C THR A 58 24.54 -3.34 -3.17
N VAL A 59 25.06 -4.30 -2.41
CA VAL A 59 24.27 -5.15 -1.50
C VAL A 59 23.38 -4.33 -0.55
N THR A 60 23.73 -3.08 -0.24
CA THR A 60 22.92 -2.22 0.63
C THR A 60 21.62 -1.76 -0.01
N GLU A 61 21.56 -1.62 -1.33
CA GLU A 61 20.35 -1.20 -2.04
C GLU A 61 19.53 -2.39 -2.54
N ILE A 62 20.18 -3.48 -2.97
CA ILE A 62 19.53 -4.65 -3.60
C ILE A 62 19.09 -5.73 -2.62
N THR A 63 19.32 -5.53 -1.33
CA THR A 63 18.81 -6.42 -0.28
C THR A 63 17.91 -5.65 0.67
N GLY A 64 16.92 -6.35 1.21
CA GLY A 64 15.96 -5.81 2.16
C GLY A 64 15.64 -6.84 3.24
N PRO A 65 14.93 -6.43 4.31
CA PRO A 65 14.52 -7.35 5.33
C PRO A 65 13.51 -8.34 4.75
N GLN A 66 13.82 -9.63 4.78
CA GLN A 66 12.79 -10.65 4.64
C GLN A 66 12.09 -10.78 5.98
N LEU A 67 10.99 -10.05 6.12
CA LEU A 67 10.25 -9.99 7.37
C LEU A 67 9.59 -11.34 7.74
N GLY A 68 9.61 -12.33 6.84
CA GLY A 68 9.07 -13.66 7.08
C GLY A 68 7.60 -13.59 7.53
N PRO A 69 7.06 -14.65 8.13
CA PRO A 69 5.85 -14.52 8.90
C PRO A 69 6.19 -13.77 10.21
N VAL A 70 6.46 -12.45 10.12
CA VAL A 70 6.15 -11.54 11.23
C VAL A 70 4.80 -11.97 11.76
N LEU A 71 4.66 -12.17 13.07
CA LEU A 71 3.42 -12.64 13.71
C LEU A 71 2.19 -11.97 13.08
N MET A 72 1.59 -12.63 12.08
CA MET A 72 0.37 -12.19 11.44
C MET A 72 -0.74 -12.71 12.32
N GLY A 73 -1.50 -11.80 12.91
CA GLY A 73 -2.76 -12.18 13.51
C GLY A 73 -3.67 -12.79 12.46
N GLU A 74 -4.50 -13.75 12.85
CA GLU A 74 -5.50 -14.39 11.99
C GLU A 74 -6.38 -13.37 11.25
N ASN A 75 -6.63 -12.22 11.88
CA ASN A 75 -7.50 -11.15 11.39
C ASN A 75 -6.73 -9.88 10.96
N ASP A 76 -5.41 -9.94 10.79
CA ASP A 76 -4.61 -8.75 10.44
C ASP A 76 -5.02 -8.14 9.08
N ASN A 77 -5.61 -8.94 8.18
CA ASN A 77 -6.09 -8.48 6.88
C ASN A 77 -7.62 -8.26 6.80
N ASP A 78 -8.36 -8.53 7.87
CA ASP A 78 -9.79 -8.23 7.97
C ASP A 78 -10.04 -7.16 9.04
N LEU A 79 -10.06 -5.90 8.59
CA LEU A 79 -10.27 -4.71 9.42
C LEU A 79 -11.68 -4.66 10.05
N THR A 80 -12.56 -5.60 9.73
CA THR A 80 -13.96 -5.61 10.18
C THR A 80 -14.24 -6.53 11.36
N VAL A 81 -13.26 -7.37 11.74
CA VAL A 81 -13.39 -8.37 12.83
C VAL A 81 -12.27 -8.24 13.87
N GLN A 82 -11.59 -7.10 13.91
CA GLN A 82 -10.53 -6.79 14.88
C GLN A 82 -11.08 -6.34 16.26
N HIS A 83 -12.40 -6.16 16.37
CA HIS A 83 -13.09 -5.63 17.54
C HIS A 83 -14.30 -6.49 17.90
N ALA A 84 -14.90 -6.25 19.07
CA ALA A 84 -16.03 -7.04 19.56
C ALA A 84 -17.32 -6.86 18.72
N GLY A 85 -17.47 -5.72 18.03
CA GLY A 85 -18.60 -5.44 17.15
C GLY A 85 -18.17 -5.22 15.70
N ALA A 86 -19.15 -5.15 14.80
CA ALA A 86 -18.92 -4.80 13.41
C ALA A 86 -18.78 -3.27 13.24
N PRO A 87 -17.83 -2.79 12.42
CA PRO A 87 -17.72 -1.38 12.08
C PRO A 87 -18.83 -0.93 11.13
N LEU A 88 -19.17 0.35 11.19
CA LEU A 88 -20.18 1.00 10.37
C LEU A 88 -19.61 1.41 9.00
N GLY A 89 -20.32 1.04 7.94
CA GLY A 89 -20.08 1.56 6.58
C GLY A 89 -20.24 0.52 5.49
N GLU A 90 -19.82 0.87 4.27
CA GLU A 90 -19.84 -0.01 3.11
C GLU A 90 -18.68 -1.02 3.21
N ARG A 91 -19.01 -2.31 3.44
CA ARG A 91 -18.01 -3.39 3.46
C ARG A 91 -17.50 -3.63 2.04
N ILE A 92 -16.17 -3.61 1.88
CA ILE A 92 -15.50 -3.84 0.60
C ILE A 92 -14.35 -4.84 0.76
N VAL A 93 -14.03 -5.53 -0.33
CA VAL A 93 -12.80 -6.31 -0.46
C VAL A 93 -11.85 -5.56 -1.38
N VAL A 94 -10.62 -5.36 -0.93
CA VAL A 94 -9.55 -4.74 -1.71
C VAL A 94 -8.50 -5.80 -1.95
N SER A 95 -8.36 -6.21 -3.21
CA SER A 95 -7.42 -7.27 -3.60
C SER A 95 -6.67 -6.89 -4.87
N GLY A 96 -5.50 -7.50 -5.04
CA GLY A 96 -4.63 -7.24 -6.17
C GLY A 96 -3.46 -8.20 -6.21
N ARG A 97 -2.47 -7.86 -7.03
CA ARG A 97 -1.20 -8.60 -7.13
C ARG A 97 -0.03 -7.64 -7.17
N VAL A 98 1.10 -8.07 -6.61
CA VAL A 98 2.37 -7.35 -6.64
C VAL A 98 3.28 -8.04 -7.63
N PHE A 99 3.87 -7.24 -8.53
CA PHE A 99 4.81 -7.69 -9.54
C PHE A 99 6.08 -6.82 -9.49
N ASP A 100 7.19 -7.39 -9.92
CA ASP A 100 8.36 -6.61 -10.27
C ASP A 100 8.20 -5.92 -11.65
N THR A 101 9.23 -5.19 -12.07
CA THR A 101 9.23 -4.47 -13.36
C THR A 101 9.31 -5.37 -14.59
N GLU A 102 9.63 -6.66 -14.42
CA GLU A 102 9.67 -7.67 -15.49
C GLU A 102 8.37 -8.50 -15.56
N GLY A 103 7.44 -8.26 -14.63
CA GLY A 103 6.15 -8.94 -14.56
C GLY A 103 6.19 -10.24 -13.75
N LYS A 104 7.25 -10.48 -12.98
CA LYS A 104 7.33 -11.63 -12.08
C LYS A 104 6.52 -11.37 -10.80
N PRO A 105 5.66 -12.31 -10.35
CA PRO A 105 4.89 -12.13 -9.13
C PRO A 105 5.81 -12.09 -7.91
N LEU A 106 5.64 -11.09 -7.04
CA LEU A 106 6.44 -10.95 -5.82
C LEU A 106 5.73 -11.60 -4.64
N ARG A 107 6.25 -12.76 -4.22
CA ARG A 107 5.78 -13.49 -3.04
C ARG A 107 6.45 -13.02 -1.77
N GLY A 108 5.79 -13.19 -0.63
CA GLY A 108 6.39 -12.88 0.67
C GLY A 108 6.55 -11.38 0.94
N THR A 109 6.00 -10.50 0.09
CA THR A 109 5.99 -9.06 0.28
C THR A 109 4.96 -8.72 1.36
N LEU A 110 5.38 -7.96 2.36
CA LEU A 110 4.50 -7.37 3.35
C LEU A 110 3.74 -6.21 2.70
N VAL A 111 2.41 -6.32 2.69
CA VAL A 111 1.50 -5.24 2.30
C VAL A 111 0.82 -4.72 3.55
N GLU A 112 0.98 -3.43 3.84
CA GLU A 112 0.31 -2.77 4.96
C GLU A 112 -0.63 -1.70 4.43
N VAL A 113 -1.78 -1.56 5.09
CA VAL A 113 -2.78 -0.55 4.77
C VAL A 113 -3.16 0.26 6.00
N TRP A 114 -3.46 1.53 5.77
CA TRP A 114 -4.13 2.38 6.76
C TRP A 114 -5.09 3.35 6.10
N GLN A 115 -6.18 3.65 6.81
CA GLN A 115 -7.27 4.48 6.29
C GLN A 115 -8.11 5.12 7.40
N ALA A 116 -8.94 6.09 7.02
CA ALA A 116 -10.01 6.61 7.85
C ALA A 116 -11.18 5.61 7.95
N ASN A 117 -12.08 5.83 8.90
CA ASN A 117 -13.39 5.15 8.94
C ASN A 117 -14.34 5.68 7.83
N SER A 118 -15.57 5.16 7.80
CA SER A 118 -16.61 5.56 6.84
C SER A 118 -17.01 7.05 6.91
N ALA A 119 -16.74 7.73 8.03
CA ALA A 119 -16.99 9.16 8.22
C ALA A 119 -15.78 10.06 7.91
N GLY A 120 -14.69 9.49 7.38
CA GLY A 120 -13.46 10.21 7.08
C GLY A 120 -12.63 10.58 8.32
N ARG A 121 -12.85 9.90 9.46
CA ARG A 121 -12.10 10.11 10.70
C ARG A 121 -11.02 9.03 10.87
N TYR A 122 -9.78 9.44 11.07
CA TYR A 122 -8.71 8.54 11.49
C TYR A 122 -8.72 8.32 13.00
N LEU A 123 -8.42 7.09 13.43
CA LEU A 123 -8.06 6.79 14.82
C LEU A 123 -6.62 7.27 15.09
N HIS A 124 -6.43 8.58 15.08
CA HIS A 124 -5.12 9.19 15.23
C HIS A 124 -5.21 10.46 16.09
N ARG A 125 -4.30 10.60 17.06
CA ARG A 125 -4.33 11.69 18.06
C ARG A 125 -4.31 13.11 17.49
N TRP A 126 -3.75 13.28 16.28
CA TRP A 126 -3.67 14.58 15.60
C TRP A 126 -4.79 14.83 14.59
N ASP A 127 -5.68 13.86 14.38
CA ASP A 127 -6.89 14.13 13.61
C ASP A 127 -7.84 15.01 14.45
N ARG A 128 -8.23 16.15 13.89
CA ARG A 128 -9.14 17.13 14.53
C ARG A 128 -10.48 17.25 13.81
N TRP A 129 -10.73 16.45 12.78
CA TRP A 129 -11.99 16.45 12.02
C TRP A 129 -13.18 16.01 12.89
N PRO A 130 -14.21 16.83 13.16
CA PRO A 130 -15.27 16.51 14.13
C PRO A 130 -16.18 15.31 13.81
N ALA A 131 -15.93 14.56 12.73
CA ALA A 131 -16.64 13.31 12.48
C ALA A 131 -16.39 12.28 13.60
N PRO A 132 -17.37 11.43 13.91
CA PRO A 132 -17.26 10.46 14.99
C PRO A 132 -16.19 9.41 14.70
N LEU A 133 -15.53 8.96 15.77
CA LEU A 133 -14.82 7.69 15.74
C LEU A 133 -15.82 6.54 15.71
N ASP A 134 -15.41 5.43 15.11
CA ASP A 134 -16.13 4.17 15.21
C ASP A 134 -15.39 3.30 16.24
N PRO A 135 -16.04 2.91 17.36
CA PRO A 135 -15.39 2.12 18.40
C PRO A 135 -14.96 0.72 17.92
N ASN A 136 -15.49 0.24 16.79
CA ASN A 136 -15.20 -1.06 16.22
C ASN A 136 -14.28 -0.99 14.98
N PHE A 137 -13.64 0.16 14.72
CA PHE A 137 -12.76 0.33 13.56
C PHE A 137 -11.45 1.05 13.91
N SER A 138 -10.32 0.35 13.77
CA SER A 138 -8.98 0.94 13.92
C SER A 138 -8.41 1.47 12.60
N GLY A 139 -8.81 0.89 11.47
CA GLY A 139 -8.42 1.35 10.14
C GLY A 139 -7.01 0.98 9.70
N ALA A 140 -6.40 -0.05 10.29
CA ALA A 140 -5.09 -0.55 9.90
C ALA A 140 -5.11 -2.08 9.74
N GLY A 141 -4.34 -2.57 8.78
CA GLY A 141 -4.16 -4.01 8.58
C GLY A 141 -2.95 -4.32 7.73
N ARG A 142 -2.61 -5.60 7.66
CA ARG A 142 -1.48 -6.09 6.88
C ARG A 142 -1.72 -7.52 6.40
N CYS A 143 -1.09 -7.88 5.29
CA CYS A 143 -1.02 -9.25 4.79
C CYS A 143 0.35 -9.51 4.15
N ILE A 144 0.68 -10.79 3.94
CA ILE A 144 1.83 -11.21 3.14
C ILE A 144 1.32 -11.71 1.79
N THR A 145 1.98 -11.35 0.70
CA THR A 145 1.62 -11.86 -0.62
C THR A 145 1.90 -13.36 -0.76
N ASP A 146 1.00 -14.07 -1.44
CA ASP A 146 1.17 -15.50 -1.76
C ASP A 146 2.19 -15.76 -2.87
N ASP A 147 2.35 -17.03 -3.28
CA ASP A 147 3.31 -17.44 -4.32
C ASP A 147 3.02 -16.84 -5.71
N GLU A 148 1.81 -16.33 -5.97
CA GLU A 148 1.48 -15.57 -7.19
C GLU A 148 1.37 -14.06 -6.96
N GLY A 149 1.91 -13.58 -5.84
CA GLY A 149 1.97 -12.18 -5.47
C GLY A 149 0.63 -11.58 -5.06
N ARG A 150 -0.40 -12.37 -4.78
CA ARG A 150 -1.74 -11.87 -4.48
C ARG A 150 -1.82 -11.36 -3.04
N TYR A 151 -2.63 -10.32 -2.85
CA TYR A 151 -3.01 -9.82 -1.53
C TYR A 151 -4.52 -9.58 -1.46
N SER A 152 -5.08 -9.62 -0.25
CA SER A 152 -6.49 -9.31 -0.03
C SER A 152 -6.73 -8.75 1.36
N PHE A 153 -7.55 -7.69 1.41
CA PHE A 153 -8.05 -7.07 2.62
C PHE A 153 -9.58 -7.03 2.60
N THR A 154 -10.20 -7.25 3.75
CA THR A 154 -11.61 -6.89 3.96
C THR A 154 -11.68 -5.68 4.87
N THR A 155 -12.39 -4.63 4.46
CA THR A 155 -12.43 -3.35 5.17
C THR A 155 -13.76 -2.63 4.97
N ILE A 156 -13.89 -1.45 5.56
CA ILE A 156 -14.94 -0.48 5.30
C ILE A 156 -14.41 0.58 4.33
N LYS A 157 -15.19 0.93 3.30
CA LYS A 157 -14.85 2.02 2.39
C LYS A 157 -14.67 3.34 3.17
N PRO A 158 -13.51 4.00 3.09
CA PRO A 158 -13.25 5.21 3.85
C PRO A 158 -14.10 6.37 3.32
N GLY A 159 -14.55 7.23 4.23
CA GLY A 159 -15.13 8.51 3.87
C GLY A 159 -14.07 9.49 3.35
N PRO A 160 -14.43 10.44 2.46
CA PRO A 160 -13.57 11.58 2.18
C PRO A 160 -13.42 12.45 3.44
N TYR A 161 -12.34 13.22 3.53
CA TYR A 161 -12.10 14.07 4.69
C TYR A 161 -11.45 15.41 4.32
N PRO A 162 -11.73 16.48 5.06
CA PRO A 162 -11.13 17.78 4.82
C PRO A 162 -9.73 17.86 5.42
N TRP A 163 -8.91 18.75 4.87
CA TRP A 163 -7.54 18.93 5.32
C TRP A 163 -7.03 20.35 5.10
N GLY A 164 -6.01 20.74 5.86
CA GLY A 164 -5.52 22.12 5.91
C GLY A 164 -4.57 22.52 4.77
N ASN A 165 -4.90 22.22 3.51
CA ASN A 165 -4.05 22.59 2.36
C ASN A 165 -4.45 23.95 1.75
N HIS A 166 -5.65 24.05 1.18
CA HIS A 166 -6.23 25.29 0.66
C HIS A 166 -7.68 25.44 1.14
N TYR A 167 -8.32 26.57 0.81
CA TYR A 167 -9.74 26.75 1.14
C TYR A 167 -10.56 25.57 0.61
N ASN A 168 -11.38 25.00 1.49
CA ASN A 168 -12.25 23.87 1.20
C ASN A 168 -11.54 22.66 0.55
N ALA A 169 -10.32 22.32 1.00
CA ALA A 169 -9.60 21.16 0.49
C ALA A 169 -10.16 19.86 1.10
N TRP A 170 -10.48 18.91 0.23
CA TRP A 170 -10.94 17.56 0.58
C TRP A 170 -10.05 16.51 -0.07
N ARG A 171 -9.75 15.45 0.68
CA ARG A 171 -9.15 14.24 0.12
C ARG A 171 -10.29 13.34 -0.38
N PRO A 172 -10.17 12.73 -1.57
CA PRO A 172 -11.07 11.66 -1.99
C PRO A 172 -11.04 10.50 -0.99
N ALA A 173 -12.03 9.60 -1.05
CA ALA A 173 -11.92 8.31 -0.38
C ALA A 173 -10.66 7.58 -0.87
N HIS A 174 -9.77 7.21 0.05
CA HIS A 174 -8.53 6.52 -0.30
C HIS A 174 -8.05 5.64 0.86
N ILE A 175 -7.28 4.62 0.50
CA ILE A 175 -6.56 3.74 1.41
C ILE A 175 -5.08 3.95 1.11
N HIS A 176 -4.28 4.13 2.15
CA HIS A 176 -2.83 4.20 2.00
C HIS A 176 -2.24 2.79 1.97
N PHE A 177 -1.18 2.61 1.18
CA PHE A 177 -0.46 1.35 1.05
C PHE A 177 1.03 1.55 1.37
N SER A 178 1.63 0.54 1.99
CA SER A 178 3.08 0.34 2.13
C SER A 178 3.40 -1.08 1.66
N LEU A 179 4.48 -1.22 0.90
CA LEU A 179 4.99 -2.50 0.41
C LEU A 179 6.44 -2.63 0.86
N LEU A 180 6.78 -3.76 1.47
CA LEU A 180 8.13 -4.04 1.97
C LEU A 180 8.48 -5.52 1.73
N GLY A 181 9.72 -5.77 1.34
CA GLY A 181 10.22 -7.11 1.02
C GLY A 181 10.50 -7.27 -0.46
#